data_AF-A0A257RG77-F1
#
_entry.id   AF-A0A257RG77-F1
#
_cell.length_a   1.000
_cell.length_b   1.000
_cell.length_c   1.000
_cell.angle_alpha   90.00
_cell.angle_beta   90.00
_cell.angle_gamma   90.00
#
_symmetry.space_group_name_H-M   'P 1'
#
loop_
_entity.id
_entity.type
_entity.pdbx_description
1 polymer ?
#
loop_
_entity_poly.entity_id
_entity_poly.type
_entity_poly.pdbx_seq_one_letter_code
_entity_poly.pdbx_strand_id
1 'polypeptide(L)' 'MSGLRIFDDNAPGAPVLDTGDATEIAAHLATIGVRFERWDSPVTLPPDAEADAILDAYRPYLDRLMGETGAGSADVI' A
#
# COMPACT_ATOMS: atom_id res chain seq x y z
N MET A 1 3.41 2.61 -9.68
CA MET A 1 2.54 3.79 -9.94
C MET A 1 1.26 3.56 -9.15
N SER A 2 0.82 4.50 -8.31
CA SER A 2 -0.46 4.40 -7.58
C SER A 2 -1.43 5.42 -8.14
N GLY A 3 -2.73 5.15 -8.05
CA GLY A 3 -3.78 6.12 -8.36
C GLY A 3 -4.95 5.98 -7.40
N LEU A 4 -5.59 7.10 -7.05
CA LEU A 4 -6.78 7.16 -6.20
C LEU A 4 -7.90 7.88 -6.97
N ARG A 5 -9.06 7.23 -7.03
CA ARG A 5 -10.29 7.84 -7.49
C ARG A 5 -11.35 7.82 -6.39
N ILE A 6 -11.97 8.97 -6.14
CA ILE A 6 -13.06 9.12 -5.17
C ILE A 6 -14.32 9.46 -5.95
N PHE A 7 -15.43 8.80 -5.64
CA PHE A 7 -16.72 9.01 -6.27
C PHE A 7 -17.76 9.37 -5.21
N ASP A 8 -18.75 10.16 -5.61
CA ASP A 8 -19.97 10.32 -4.82
C ASP A 8 -20.87 9.09 -5.04
N ASP A 9 -21.48 8.58 -3.97
CA ASP A 9 -22.33 7.38 -4.01
C ASP A 9 -23.56 7.58 -4.93
N ASN A 10 -24.03 8.82 -5.09
CA ASN A 10 -25.15 9.17 -5.96
C ASN A 10 -24.74 9.47 -7.41
N ALA A 11 -23.43 9.58 -7.69
CA ALA A 11 -22.92 9.95 -9.01
C ALA A 11 -21.66 9.15 -9.38
N PRO A 12 -21.74 7.82 -9.53
CA PRO A 12 -20.58 6.96 -9.78
C PRO A 12 -19.91 7.18 -11.16
N GLY A 13 -20.58 7.89 -12.07
CA GLY A 13 -20.07 8.14 -13.42
C GLY A 13 -19.02 9.25 -13.51
N ALA A 14 -18.83 10.05 -12.46
CA ALA A 14 -17.87 11.16 -12.46
C ALA A 14 -17.06 11.16 -11.15
N PRO A 15 -15.73 10.98 -11.21
CA PRO A 15 -14.91 11.05 -10.00
C PRO A 15 -14.87 12.49 -9.48
N VAL A 16 -15.03 12.62 -8.16
CA VAL A 16 -14.82 13.86 -7.40
C VAL A 16 -13.32 14.16 -7.29
N LEU A 17 -12.50 13.10 -7.26
CA LEU A 17 -11.04 13.18 -7.27
C LEU A 17 -10.49 12.09 -8.18
N ASP A 18 -9.48 12.43 -8.99
CA ASP A 18 -8.63 11.48 -9.70
C ASP A 18 -7.18 11.97 -9.61
N THR A 19 -6.33 11.27 -8.85
CA THR A 19 -4.95 11.67 -8.62
C THR A 19 -3.99 10.49 -8.64
N GLY A 20 -2.77 10.74 -9.11
CA GLY A 20 -1.62 9.84 -9.02
C GLY A 20 -0.53 10.31 -8.05
N ASP A 21 -0.72 11.47 -7.40
CA ASP A 21 0.25 12.04 -6.48
C ASP A 21 0.21 11.31 -5.13
N ALA A 22 1.36 10.77 -4.69
CA ALA A 22 1.44 9.97 -3.48
C ALA A 22 1.08 10.76 -2.21
N THR A 23 1.40 12.05 -2.17
CA THR A 23 1.14 12.94 -1.04
C THR A 23 -0.35 13.22 -0.93
N GLU A 24 -1.00 13.51 -2.06
CA GLU A 24 -2.44 13.74 -2.12
C GLU A 24 -3.22 12.46 -1.75
N ILE A 25 -2.80 11.31 -2.27
CA ILE A 25 -3.36 10.00 -1.92
C ILE A 25 -3.29 9.76 -0.40
N ALA A 26 -2.11 9.96 0.20
CA ALA A 26 -1.92 9.76 1.64
C ALA A 26 -2.81 10.70 2.46
N ALA A 27 -2.91 11.97 2.06
CA ALA A 27 -3.73 12.97 2.74
C ALA A 27 -5.22 12.59 2.73
N HIS A 28 -5.76 12.19 1.57
CA HIS A 28 -7.17 11.79 1.46
C HIS A 28 -7.48 10.51 2.24
N LEU A 29 -6.64 9.48 2.12
CA LEU A 29 -6.85 8.22 2.84
C LEU A 29 -6.74 8.38 4.37
N ALA A 30 -5.85 9.27 4.85
CA ALA A 30 -5.72 9.55 6.28
C ALA A 30 -7.00 10.11 6.91
N THR A 31 -7.83 10.85 6.15
CA THR A 31 -9.09 11.42 6.66
C THR A 31 -10.10 10.37 7.09
N ILE A 32 -10.02 9.16 6.53
CA ILE A 32 -10.89 8.02 6.85
C ILE A 32 -10.16 6.94 7.68
N GLY A 33 -8.97 7.26 8.20
CA GLY A 33 -8.17 6.33 9.00
C GLY A 33 -7.48 5.23 8.19
N VAL A 34 -7.35 5.39 6.86
CA VAL A 34 -6.63 4.44 6.01
C VAL A 34 -5.15 4.84 5.95
N ARG A 35 -4.28 3.90 6.33
CA ARG A 35 -2.82 4.06 6.25
C ARG A 35 -2.33 3.78 4.83
N PHE A 36 -1.55 4.69 4.27
CA PHE A 36 -0.91 4.55 2.96
C PHE A 36 0.60 4.69 3.11
N GLU A 37 1.35 3.71 2.61
CA GLU A 37 2.81 3.69 2.65
C GLU A 37 3.38 3.24 1.30
N ARG A 38 4.56 3.74 0.96
CA ARG A 38 5.40 3.22 -0.12
C ARG A 38 6.73 2.83 0.49
N TRP A 39 7.10 1.56 0.34
CA TRP A 39 8.39 1.06 0.81
C TRP A 39 9.33 0.90 -0.38
N ASP A 40 10.51 1.48 -0.26
CA ASP A 40 11.62 1.15 -1.15
C ASP A 40 12.08 -0.27 -0.85
N SER A 41 12.32 -1.06 -1.90
CA SER A 41 12.87 -2.39 -1.70
C SER A 41 14.31 -2.27 -1.18
N PRO A 42 14.66 -2.89 -0.06
CA PRO A 42 16.02 -2.81 0.47
C PRO A 42 17.01 -3.60 -0.39
N VAL A 43 16.51 -4.50 -1.24
CA VAL A 43 17.29 -5.35 -2.15
C VAL A 43 16.66 -5.39 -3.53
N THR A 44 17.47 -5.58 -4.58
CA THR A 44 16.93 -5.81 -5.93
C THR A 44 16.51 -7.27 -6.05
N LEU A 45 15.20 -7.49 -6.18
CA LEU A 45 14.63 -8.81 -6.40
C LEU A 45 14.55 -9.12 -7.89
N PRO A 46 14.82 -10.37 -8.31
CA PRO A 46 14.55 -10.79 -9.68
C PRO A 46 13.03 -10.86 -9.93
N PRO A 47 12.59 -10.73 -11.20
CA PRO A 47 11.16 -10.72 -11.53
C PRO A 47 10.47 -12.06 -11.24
N ASP A 48 11.22 -13.15 -11.16
CA ASP A 48 10.81 -14.51 -10.82
C ASP A 48 11.22 -14.91 -9.39
N ALA A 49 11.41 -13.93 -8.49
CA ALA A 49 11.72 -14.20 -7.10
C ALA A 49 10.63 -15.08 -6.45
N GLU A 50 11.06 -16.13 -5.78
CA GLU A 50 10.19 -16.97 -4.96
C GLU A 50 9.59 -16.15 -3.80
N ALA A 51 8.39 -16.54 -3.35
CA ALA A 51 7.65 -15.83 -2.30
C ALA A 51 8.47 -15.62 -1.02
N ASP A 52 9.23 -16.64 -0.58
CA ASP A 52 10.10 -16.56 0.59
C ASP A 52 11.16 -15.46 0.46
N ALA A 53 11.78 -15.34 -0.73
CA ALA A 53 12.77 -14.30 -0.97
C ALA A 53 12.18 -12.89 -0.94
N ILE A 54 10.92 -12.72 -1.39
CA ILE A 54 10.17 -11.46 -1.31
C ILE A 54 9.85 -11.14 0.16
N LEU A 55 9.34 -12.13 0.90
CA LEU A 55 8.98 -11.99 2.31
C LEU A 55 10.18 -11.66 3.20
N ASP A 56 11.36 -12.20 2.89
CA ASP A 56 12.61 -11.90 3.58
C ASP A 56 13.10 -10.49 3.24
N ALA A 57 13.06 -10.09 1.97
CA ALA A 57 13.44 -8.74 1.56
C ALA A 57 12.63 -7.64 2.28
N TYR A 58 11.33 -7.86 2.47
CA TYR A 58 10.47 -6.87 3.14
C TYR A 58 10.29 -7.12 4.64
N ARG A 59 10.99 -8.11 5.23
CA ARG A 59 10.85 -8.47 6.65
C ARG A 59 10.90 -7.29 7.61
N PRO A 60 11.87 -6.34 7.50
CA PRO A 60 11.94 -5.22 8.45
C PRO A 60 10.69 -4.33 8.46
N TYR A 61 10.06 -4.14 7.30
CA TYR A 61 8.83 -3.37 7.17
C TYR A 61 7.62 -4.16 7.68
N LEU A 62 7.57 -5.45 7.36
CA LEU A 62 6.52 -6.37 7.82
C LEU A 62 6.53 -6.51 9.34
N ASP A 63 7.69 -6.70 9.97
CA ASP A 63 7.82 -6.82 11.42
C ASP A 63 7.33 -5.57 12.14
N ARG A 64 7.66 -4.38 11.60
CA ARG A 64 7.14 -3.11 12.11
C ARG A 64 5.61 -3.04 11.97
N LEU A 65 5.09 -3.32 10.78
CA LEU A 65 3.66 -3.27 10.50
C LEU A 65 2.87 -4.26 11.38
N MET A 66 3.36 -5.48 11.49
CA MET A 66 2.75 -6.54 12.30
C MET A 66 2.82 -6.21 13.79
N GLY A 67 3.93 -5.63 14.27
CA GLY A 67 4.07 -5.15 15.63
C GLY A 67 3.09 -4.01 15.98
N GLU A 68 2.85 -3.09 15.03
CA GLU A 68 1.91 -1.96 15.21
C GLU A 68 0.44 -2.40 15.13
N THR A 69 0.11 -3.36 14.26
CA THR A 69 -1.28 -3.79 14.00
C THR A 69 -1.72 -5.03 14.77
N GLY A 70 -0.78 -5.80 15.32
CA GLY A 70 -1.04 -7.10 15.93
C GLY A 70 -1.28 -8.24 14.93
N ALA A 71 -0.95 -8.04 13.65
CA ALA A 71 -1.08 -9.09 12.63
C ALA A 71 -0.11 -10.26 12.90
N GLY A 72 -0.55 -11.50 12.64
CA GLY A 72 0.19 -12.72 13.00
C GLY A 72 0.98 -13.39 11.86
N SER A 73 0.67 -13.08 10.60
CA SER A 73 1.38 -13.64 9.44
C SER A 73 1.29 -12.71 8.22
N ALA A 74 2.21 -12.88 7.27
CA ALA A 74 2.21 -12.24 5.96
C ALA A 74 2.49 -13.29 4.87
N ASP A 75 1.85 -13.14 3.71
CA ASP A 75 1.94 -14.09 2.58
C ASP A 75 1.93 -13.32 1.23
N VAL A 76 2.33 -13.99 0.15
CA VAL A 76 2.39 -13.45 -1.23
C VAL A 76 1.42 -14.24 -2.12
N ILE A 77 0.57 -13.54 -2.89
CA ILE A 77 -0.49 -14.11 -3.75
C ILE A 77 -0.25 -13.71 -5.20
#